data_AF-A0A814VAQ1-F1
#
_entry.id   AF-A0A814VAQ1-F1
#
_cell.length_a   1.000
_cell.length_b   1.000
_cell.length_c   1.000
_cell.angle_alpha   90.00
_cell.angle_beta   90.00
_cell.angle_gamma   90.00
#
_symmetry.space_group_name_H-M   'P 1'
#
loop_
_entity.id
_entity.type
_entity.pdbx_description
1 polymer ?
#
loop_
_entity_poly.entity_id
_entity_poly.type
_entity_poly.pdbx_seq_one_letter_code
_entity_poly.pdbx_strand_id
1 'polypeptide(L)'
;MADDIDWGLHYQDYIQMFDFDADLLSRLVRDIGDYYFTESKRLLDGSPSHNVAAYHRLSWAKTLYKRHCILDHFSMSKDLGEINRLLEEVQEELQSSSDDDESY
;
A
#
# COMPACT_ATOMS: atom_id res chain seq x y z
N MET A 1 16.47 19.22 -5.46
CA MET A 1 15.14 18.59 -5.36
C MET A 1 14.83 17.85 -6.66
N ALA A 2 15.57 16.77 -6.93
CA ALA A 2 15.38 15.98 -8.16
C ALA A 2 15.57 14.46 -7.93
N ASP A 3 15.77 14.00 -6.69
CA ASP A 3 16.06 12.59 -6.41
C ASP A 3 14.80 11.78 -6.05
N ASP A 4 13.69 12.43 -5.66
CA ASP A 4 12.45 11.75 -5.26
C ASP A 4 11.52 11.39 -6.43
N ILE A 5 11.81 11.83 -7.65
CA ILE A 5 11.01 11.52 -8.86
C ILE A 5 11.65 10.39 -9.67
N ASP A 6 12.96 10.18 -9.50
CA ASP A 6 13.77 9.25 -10.26
C ASP A 6 13.41 7.79 -9.96
N TRP A 7 13.19 7.46 -8.68
CA TRP A 7 12.80 6.11 -8.27
C TRP A 7 11.43 5.72 -8.85
N GLY A 8 10.48 6.64 -8.95
CA GLY A 8 9.13 6.37 -9.45
C GLY A 8 9.10 6.11 -10.95
N LEU A 9 9.91 6.86 -11.71
CA LEU A 9 10.10 6.65 -13.14
C LEU A 9 10.86 5.34 -13.43
N HIS A 10 11.94 5.07 -12.68
CA HIS A 10 12.67 3.81 -12.80
C HIS A 10 11.85 2.59 -12.37
N TYR A 11 10.95 2.74 -11.40
CA TYR A 11 10.04 1.67 -11.00
C TYR A 11 8.99 1.39 -12.09
N GLN A 12 8.52 2.42 -12.78
CA GLN A 12 7.58 2.27 -13.89
C GLN A 12 8.25 1.56 -15.09
N ASP A 13 9.49 1.92 -15.42
CA ASP A 13 10.27 1.23 -16.47
C ASP A 13 10.61 -0.21 -16.08
N TYR A 14 10.94 -0.45 -14.79
CA TYR A 14 11.16 -1.79 -14.25
C TYR A 14 9.91 -2.65 -14.38
N ILE A 15 8.72 -2.12 -14.04
CA ILE A 15 7.43 -2.80 -14.21
C ILE A 15 7.16 -3.11 -15.69
N GLN A 16 7.40 -2.17 -16.60
CA GLN A 16 7.20 -2.37 -18.04
C GLN A 16 8.12 -3.44 -18.64
N MET A 17 9.30 -3.66 -18.05
CA MET A 17 10.22 -4.72 -18.48
C MET A 17 9.66 -6.14 -18.22
N PHE A 18 8.70 -6.30 -17.29
CA PHE A 18 8.02 -7.57 -17.00
C PHE A 18 6.71 -7.77 -17.77
N ASP A 19 6.33 -6.83 -18.63
CA ASP A 19 5.13 -6.96 -19.49
C ASP A 19 5.28 -8.11 -20.52
N PHE A 20 6.48 -8.68 -20.66
CA PHE A 20 6.76 -9.89 -21.45
C PHE A 20 6.29 -11.20 -20.79
N ASP A 21 5.94 -11.19 -19.52
CA ASP A 21 5.37 -12.35 -18.82
C ASP A 21 4.35 -11.85 -17.78
N ALA A 22 3.11 -11.63 -18.25
CA ALA A 22 2.02 -11.06 -17.46
C ALA A 22 1.81 -11.79 -16.13
N ASP A 23 2.07 -13.11 -16.09
CA ASP A 23 2.02 -13.93 -14.89
C ASP A 23 3.14 -13.57 -13.90
N LEU A 24 4.35 -13.32 -14.40
CA LEU A 24 5.49 -12.90 -13.59
C LEU A 24 5.26 -11.50 -13.01
N LEU A 25 4.78 -10.57 -13.85
CA LEU A 25 4.44 -9.23 -13.39
C LEU A 25 3.31 -9.29 -12.34
N SER A 26 2.28 -10.11 -12.57
CA SER A 26 1.18 -10.30 -11.64
C SER A 26 1.66 -10.83 -10.28
N ARG A 27 2.52 -11.85 -10.28
CA ARG A 27 3.14 -12.39 -9.04
C ARG A 27 4.00 -11.36 -8.32
N LEU A 28 4.84 -10.64 -9.05
CA LEU A 28 5.73 -9.62 -8.47
C LEU A 28 4.92 -8.48 -7.84
N VAL A 29 3.86 -8.03 -8.51
CA VAL A 29 2.95 -7.01 -7.97
C VAL A 29 2.25 -7.51 -6.71
N ARG A 30 1.78 -8.76 -6.68
CA ARG A 30 1.19 -9.37 -5.48
C ARG A 30 2.20 -9.45 -4.34
N ASP A 31 3.40 -9.98 -4.59
CA ASP A 31 4.41 -10.19 -3.55
C ASP A 31 4.89 -8.87 -2.93
N ILE A 32 5.01 -7.80 -3.73
CA ILE A 32 5.30 -6.45 -3.20
C ILE A 32 4.10 -5.91 -2.39
N GLY A 33 2.87 -6.19 -2.85
CA GLY A 33 1.65 -5.87 -2.10
C GLY A 33 1.62 -6.54 -0.73
N ASP A 34 1.95 -7.84 -0.66
CA ASP A 34 2.06 -8.64 0.56
C ASP A 34 3.12 -8.07 1.51
N TYR A 35 4.27 -7.64 0.98
CA TYR A 35 5.33 -7.00 1.75
C TYR A 35 4.83 -5.73 2.44
N TYR A 36 4.23 -4.79 1.69
CA TYR A 36 3.73 -3.55 2.27
C TYR A 36 2.61 -3.79 3.27
N PHE A 37 1.74 -4.76 3.00
CA PHE A 37 0.67 -5.14 3.92
C PHE A 37 1.22 -5.70 5.23
N THR A 38 2.16 -6.63 5.16
CA THR A 38 2.80 -7.22 6.35
C THR A 38 3.53 -6.16 7.15
N GLU A 39 4.26 -5.27 6.47
CA GLU A 39 5.00 -4.19 7.13
C GLU A 39 4.05 -3.17 7.78
N SER A 40 2.90 -2.87 7.18
CA SER A 40 1.90 -2.01 7.81
C SER A 40 1.35 -2.60 9.10
N LYS A 41 1.04 -3.92 9.13
CA LYS A 41 0.58 -4.60 10.35
C LYS A 41 1.62 -4.50 11.46
N ARG A 42 2.90 -4.73 11.12
CA ARG A 42 4.02 -4.60 12.06
C ARG A 42 4.14 -3.19 12.65
N LEU A 43 3.85 -2.16 11.86
CA LEU A 43 3.88 -0.77 12.34
C LEU A 43 2.71 -0.45 13.26
N LEU A 44 1.51 -0.95 12.94
CA LEU A 44 0.31 -0.81 13.77
C LEU A 44 0.45 -1.53 15.11
N ASP A 45 1.07 -2.71 15.13
CA ASP A 45 1.38 -3.45 16.36
C ASP A 45 2.45 -2.75 17.23
N GLY A 46 3.21 -1.81 16.66
CA GLY A 46 4.35 -1.18 17.29
C GLY A 46 4.00 0.02 18.17
N SER A 47 3.79 1.17 17.55
CA SER A 47 3.54 2.45 18.24
C SER A 47 2.58 3.30 17.41
N PRO A 48 1.60 3.99 18.04
CA PRO A 48 0.68 4.91 17.36
C PRO A 48 1.40 6.01 16.56
N SER A 49 2.62 6.38 16.96
CA SER A 49 3.48 7.32 16.22
C SER A 49 3.82 6.89 14.80
N HIS A 50 3.59 5.61 14.45
CA HIS A 50 3.82 5.06 13.12
C HIS A 50 2.55 4.97 12.27
N ASN A 51 1.39 5.43 12.75
CA ASN A 51 0.12 5.32 12.05
C ASN A 51 0.14 5.96 10.66
N VAL A 52 0.78 7.13 10.51
CA VAL A 52 0.98 7.77 9.19
C VAL A 52 1.77 6.86 8.25
N ALA A 53 2.86 6.27 8.74
CA ALA A 53 3.72 5.39 7.96
C ALA A 53 3.04 4.05 7.62
N ALA A 54 2.16 3.56 8.49
CA ALA A 54 1.31 2.40 8.26
C ALA A 54 0.24 2.69 7.20
N TYR A 55 -0.42 3.85 7.29
CA TYR A 55 -1.42 4.31 6.31
C TYR A 55 -0.85 4.36 4.89
N HIS A 56 0.33 4.98 4.71
CA HIS A 56 0.98 5.04 3.40
C HIS A 56 1.28 3.65 2.84
N ARG A 57 1.77 2.72 3.67
CA ARG A 57 2.06 1.34 3.26
C ARG A 57 0.79 0.56 2.91
N LEU A 58 -0.29 0.72 3.66
CA LEU A 58 -1.59 0.15 3.34
C LEU A 58 -2.14 0.69 2.00
N SER A 59 -1.96 1.97 1.72
CA SER A 59 -2.37 2.59 0.46
C SER A 59 -1.59 2.03 -0.74
N TRP A 60 -0.28 1.81 -0.58
CA TRP A 60 0.55 1.12 -1.57
C TRP A 60 0.12 -0.33 -1.78
N ALA A 61 -0.10 -1.09 -0.70
CA ALA A 61 -0.62 -2.44 -0.77
C ALA A 61 -1.94 -2.48 -1.56
N LYS A 62 -2.92 -1.64 -1.21
CA LYS A 62 -4.21 -1.52 -1.92
C LYS A 62 -4.03 -1.28 -3.42
N THR A 63 -3.12 -0.39 -3.80
CA THR A 63 -2.85 -0.05 -5.20
C THR A 63 -2.27 -1.25 -5.96
N LEU A 64 -1.33 -1.96 -5.35
CA LEU A 64 -0.71 -3.15 -5.93
C LEU A 64 -1.69 -4.30 -6.05
N TYR A 65 -2.50 -4.59 -5.03
CA TYR A 65 -3.54 -5.64 -5.14
C TYR A 65 -4.58 -5.31 -6.20
N LYS A 66 -4.99 -4.05 -6.35
CA LYS A 66 -5.86 -3.64 -7.46
C LYS A 66 -5.21 -3.92 -8.81
N ARG A 67 -3.92 -3.62 -8.95
CA ARG A 67 -3.17 -3.88 -10.19
C ARG A 67 -3.04 -5.38 -10.46
N HIS A 68 -2.76 -6.18 -9.44
CA HIS A 68 -2.76 -7.64 -9.51
C HIS A 68 -4.12 -8.15 -10.00
N CYS A 69 -5.25 -7.77 -9.39
CA CYS A 69 -6.58 -8.19 -9.85
C CYS A 69 -6.87 -7.84 -11.32
N ILE A 70 -6.37 -6.69 -11.81
CA ILE A 70 -6.51 -6.30 -13.21
C ILE A 70 -5.70 -7.22 -14.13
N LEU A 71 -4.45 -7.51 -13.77
CA LEU A 71 -3.54 -8.38 -14.55
C LEU A 71 -4.04 -9.83 -14.60
N ASP A 72 -4.62 -10.30 -13.50
CA ASP A 72 -5.00 -11.69 -13.29
C ASP A 72 -6.47 -11.96 -13.70
N HIS A 73 -7.21 -10.95 -14.18
CA HIS A 73 -8.64 -11.02 -14.55
C HIS A 73 -9.57 -11.58 -13.45
N PHE A 74 -9.17 -11.52 -12.18
CA PHE A 74 -9.95 -12.02 -11.04
C PHE A 74 -10.83 -10.93 -10.41
N SER A 75 -11.96 -11.34 -9.82
CA SER A 75 -12.78 -10.48 -8.96
C SER A 75 -12.04 -10.20 -7.66
N MET A 76 -12.12 -8.95 -7.16
CA MET A 76 -11.52 -8.44 -5.90
C MET A 76 -11.28 -9.53 -4.84
N SER A 77 -10.01 -9.75 -4.47
CA SER A 77 -9.64 -10.75 -3.47
C SER A 77 -10.09 -10.32 -2.06
N LYS A 78 -10.23 -11.30 -1.17
CA LYS A 78 -10.52 -11.10 0.26
C LYS A 78 -9.52 -10.13 0.94
N ASP A 79 -8.29 -10.09 0.44
CA ASP A 79 -7.18 -9.28 0.96
C ASP A 79 -7.45 -7.78 0.80
N LEU A 80 -8.12 -7.38 -0.29
CA LEU A 80 -8.56 -5.98 -0.48
C LEU A 80 -9.60 -5.55 0.56
N GLY A 81 -10.43 -6.47 1.04
CA GLY A 81 -11.40 -6.19 2.11
C GLY A 81 -10.70 -5.87 3.43
N GLU A 82 -9.68 -6.66 3.79
CA GLU A 82 -8.90 -6.45 5.02
C GLU A 82 -8.07 -5.17 4.94
N ILE A 83 -7.45 -4.88 3.79
CA ILE A 83 -6.68 -3.63 3.58
C ILE A 83 -7.59 -2.40 3.69
N ASN A 84 -8.80 -2.45 3.15
CA ASN A 84 -9.74 -1.33 3.27
C ASN A 84 -10.16 -1.08 4.72
N ARG A 85 -10.46 -2.15 5.46
CA ARG A 85 -10.82 -2.03 6.89
C ARG A 85 -9.69 -1.38 7.69
N LEU A 86 -8.46 -1.86 7.51
CA LEU A 86 -7.29 -1.31 8.21
C LEU A 86 -7.01 0.14 7.79
N LEU A 87 -7.24 0.51 6.53
CA LEU A 87 -7.12 1.90 6.09
C LEU A 87 -8.13 2.82 6.78
N GLU A 88 -9.37 2.37 6.95
CA GLU A 88 -10.42 3.12 7.66
C GLU A 88 -10.07 3.29 9.14
N GLU A 89 -9.68 2.21 9.82
CA GLU A 89 -9.26 2.23 11.23
C GLU A 89 -8.11 3.23 11.46
N VAL A 90 -7.06 3.17 10.64
CA VAL A 90 -5.90 4.06 10.78
C VAL A 90 -6.26 5.50 10.43
N GLN A 91 -7.15 5.72 9.47
CA GLN A 91 -7.59 7.06 9.10
C GLN A 91 -8.42 7.71 10.22
N GLU A 92 -9.29 6.95 10.88
CA GLU A 92 -10.06 7.41 12.05
C GLU A 92 -9.13 7.79 13.21
N GLU A 93 -8.12 6.96 13.50
CA GLU A 93 -7.13 7.25 14.56
C GLU A 93 -6.32 8.52 14.26
N LEU A 94 -5.94 8.73 12.99
CA LEU A 94 -5.22 9.94 12.56
C LEU A 94 -6.09 11.21 12.67
N GLN A 95 -7.38 11.11 12.38
CA GLN A 95 -8.32 12.22 12.53
C GLN A 95 -8.57 12.54 14.01
N SER A 96 -8.77 11.52 14.86
CA SER A 96 -8.93 11.71 16.30
C SER A 96 -7.72 12.38 16.94
N SER A 97 -6.50 12.05 16.51
CA SER A 97 -5.28 12.67 17.03
C SER A 97 -5.08 14.11 16.55
N SER A 98 -5.68 14.49 15.42
CA SER A 98 -5.62 15.84 14.86
C SER A 98 -6.53 16.81 15.61
N ASP A 99 -7.71 16.35 16.03
CA ASP A 99 -8.71 17.18 16.72
C ASP A 99 -8.28 17.53 18.16
N ASP A 100 -7.44 16.70 18.79
CA ASP A 100 -6.92 16.93 20.14
C ASP A 100 -5.84 18.03 20.20
N ASP A 101 -5.14 18.32 19.10
CA ASP A 101 -4.07 19.33 19.02
C ASP A 101 -4.59 20.76 18.77
N GLU A 102 -5.84 20.94 18.35
CA GLU A 102 -6.45 22.27 18.08
C GLU A 102 -7.13 22.92 19.29
N SER A 103 -7.03 22.34 20.50
CA SER A 103 -7.78 22.80 21.70
C SER A 103 -7.03 23.75 22.65
N TYR A 104 -6.06 24.55 22.17
CA TYR A 104 -5.30 25.52 23.00
C TYR A 104 -5.53 26.99 22.65
#